data_AF-K2RQF8-F1
#
_entry.id   AF-K2RQF8-F1
#
_cell.length_a   1.000
_cell.length_b   1.000
_cell.length_c   1.000
_cell.angle_alpha   90.00
_cell.angle_beta   90.00
_cell.angle_gamma   90.00
#
_symmetry.space_group_name_H-M   'P 1'
#
loop_
_entity.id
_entity.type
_entity.pdbx_description
1 polymer ?
#
loop_
_entity_poly.entity_id
_entity_poly.type
_entity_poly.pdbx_seq_one_letter_code
_entity_poly.pdbx_strand_id
1 'polypeptide(L)'
;MTGGNHYKTLDRWWKIDDEQLKTNEHDNLLIWLLKKDNLKKIITSKDPEAINWDWENVKIHAEEFIIAENGYRVGAPDIIFSIPRSSSNECETNLNNENPSVHCDSGDTKSRYNSHEHYQHYSRYFIEIKPKIKNFGTTLRQLKLYISYGYEGRAYLLTQDQRFNEEFENQGIKVINPNKKLKNPKF
;
A
#
# COMPACT_ATOMS: atom_id res chain seq x y z
N MET A 1 44.10 -9.73 -20.35
CA MET A 1 42.98 -9.02 -21.00
C MET A 1 41.77 -9.11 -20.09
N THR A 2 41.35 -7.96 -19.57
CA THR A 2 40.38 -7.77 -18.49
C THR A 2 38.95 -7.84 -19.00
N GLY A 3 38.25 -8.94 -18.70
CA GLY A 3 36.80 -9.07 -18.87
C GLY A 3 36.10 -8.92 -17.52
N GLY A 4 35.92 -7.67 -17.08
CA GLY A 4 35.22 -7.36 -15.83
C GLY A 4 33.72 -7.68 -15.95
N ASN A 5 33.33 -8.87 -15.53
CA ASN A 5 31.92 -9.19 -15.25
C ASN A 5 31.46 -8.42 -14.01
N HIS A 6 31.12 -7.15 -14.21
CA HIS A 6 30.63 -6.21 -13.20
C HIS A 6 29.12 -6.31 -12.93
N TYR A 7 28.48 -7.44 -13.25
CA TYR A 7 27.14 -7.72 -12.73
C TYR A 7 27.23 -8.33 -11.32
N LYS A 8 27.89 -7.61 -10.40
CA LYS A 8 27.60 -7.74 -8.98
C LYS A 8 26.26 -7.02 -8.78
N THR A 9 25.16 -7.72 -8.97
CA THR A 9 23.82 -7.17 -8.72
C THR A 9 23.78 -6.58 -7.30
N LEU A 10 23.20 -5.38 -7.18
CA LEU A 10 23.01 -4.65 -5.93
C LEU A 10 22.44 -5.52 -4.80
N ASP A 11 21.69 -6.57 -5.14
CA ASP A 11 21.17 -7.60 -4.23
C ASP A 11 22.23 -8.18 -3.28
N ARG A 12 23.47 -8.39 -3.77
CA ARG A 12 24.55 -8.94 -2.93
C ARG A 12 25.18 -7.89 -2.00
N TRP A 13 25.10 -6.60 -2.37
CA TRP A 13 25.58 -5.49 -1.54
C TRP A 13 24.60 -5.13 -0.43
N TRP A 14 23.30 -5.26 -0.69
CA TRP A 14 22.28 -4.89 0.28
C TRP A 14 21.99 -5.98 1.31
N LYS A 15 22.46 -7.22 1.14
CA LYS A 15 22.12 -8.35 2.04
C LYS A 15 20.66 -8.23 2.52
N ILE A 16 19.73 -8.03 1.60
CA ILE A 16 18.28 -8.04 1.88
C ILE A 16 17.87 -9.50 2.04
N ASP A 17 18.60 -10.24 2.87
CA ASP A 17 18.14 -11.51 3.41
C ASP A 17 17.41 -11.11 4.69
N ASP A 18 16.22 -10.51 4.51
CA ASP A 18 15.34 -10.32 5.65
C ASP A 18 14.90 -11.71 6.08
N GLU A 19 15.59 -12.28 7.07
CA GLU A 19 15.31 -13.62 7.62
C GLU A 19 13.83 -13.78 8.03
N GLN A 20 13.07 -12.68 8.15
CA GLN A 20 11.64 -12.70 8.44
C GLN A 20 10.75 -13.04 7.24
N LEU A 21 11.21 -12.80 6.00
CA LEU A 21 10.54 -13.20 4.76
C LEU A 21 10.51 -14.73 4.56
N LYS A 22 11.14 -15.50 5.45
CA LYS A 22 11.23 -16.96 5.38
C LYS A 22 10.67 -17.61 6.64
N THR A 23 9.72 -16.96 7.31
CA THR A 23 9.08 -17.52 8.49
C THR A 23 7.65 -17.92 8.16
N ASN A 24 7.26 -19.13 8.57
CA ASN A 24 5.89 -19.61 8.42
C ASN A 24 4.86 -18.61 8.99
N GLU A 25 5.23 -17.83 10.01
CA GLU A 25 4.36 -16.81 10.59
C GLU A 25 4.13 -15.62 9.65
N HIS A 26 5.18 -15.13 8.96
CA HIS A 26 5.04 -14.07 7.95
C HIS A 26 4.19 -14.55 6.77
N ASP A 27 4.52 -15.71 6.20
CA ASP A 27 3.80 -16.27 5.04
C ASP A 27 2.32 -16.47 5.34
N ASN A 28 2.00 -16.99 6.53
CA ASN A 28 0.62 -17.18 6.95
C ASN A 28 -0.15 -15.86 7.05
N LEU A 29 0.48 -14.79 7.54
CA LEU A 29 -0.13 -13.46 7.63
C LEU A 29 -0.31 -12.87 6.23
N LEU A 30 0.69 -12.99 5.36
CA LEU A 30 0.63 -12.55 3.97
C LEU A 30 -0.53 -13.23 3.24
N ILE A 31 -0.56 -14.57 3.21
CA ILE A 31 -1.63 -15.36 2.56
C ILE A 31 -3.01 -15.01 3.14
N TRP A 32 -3.09 -14.83 4.45
CA TRP A 32 -4.33 -14.45 5.11
C TRP A 32 -4.85 -13.08 4.64
N LEU A 33 -3.96 -12.09 4.47
CA LEU A 33 -4.31 -10.74 4.02
C LEU A 33 -4.63 -10.64 2.52
N LEU A 34 -4.17 -11.59 1.69
CA LEU A 34 -4.52 -11.61 0.27
C LEU A 34 -6.03 -11.86 0.04
N LYS A 35 -6.75 -12.36 1.05
CA LYS A 35 -8.21 -12.46 1.03
C LYS A 35 -8.83 -11.09 1.34
N LYS A 36 -9.61 -10.55 0.40
CA LYS A 36 -10.27 -9.23 0.52
C LYS A 36 -11.02 -9.03 1.83
N ASP A 37 -11.78 -10.04 2.29
CA ASP A 37 -12.56 -9.94 3.54
C ASP A 37 -11.67 -9.79 4.78
N ASN A 38 -10.53 -10.46 4.79
CA ASN A 38 -9.56 -10.37 5.89
C ASN A 38 -8.86 -9.03 5.89
N LEU A 39 -8.46 -8.54 4.72
CA LEU A 39 -7.92 -7.20 4.54
C LEU A 39 -8.92 -6.14 5.00
N LYS A 40 -10.17 -6.19 4.53
CA LYS A 40 -11.25 -5.30 4.95
C LYS A 40 -11.38 -5.29 6.47
N LYS A 41 -11.53 -6.47 7.06
CA LYS A 41 -11.69 -6.62 8.51
C LYS A 41 -10.56 -5.96 9.28
N ILE A 42 -9.31 -6.17 8.86
CA ILE A 42 -8.17 -5.68 9.61
C ILE A 42 -7.95 -4.18 9.42
N ILE A 43 -8.13 -3.67 8.20
CA ILE A 43 -8.02 -2.24 7.91
C ILE A 43 -9.14 -1.47 8.62
N THR A 44 -10.39 -1.90 8.51
CA THR A 44 -11.54 -1.28 9.20
C THR A 44 -11.37 -1.23 10.72
N SER A 45 -10.71 -2.24 11.31
CA SER A 45 -10.46 -2.24 12.76
C SER A 45 -9.53 -1.11 13.21
N LYS A 46 -8.65 -0.63 12.31
CA LYS A 46 -7.68 0.44 12.58
C LYS A 46 -8.13 1.78 11.99
N ASP A 47 -8.90 1.75 10.93
CA ASP A 47 -9.38 2.90 10.17
C ASP A 47 -10.90 2.78 9.95
N PRO A 48 -11.73 3.34 10.85
CA PRO A 48 -13.19 3.21 10.76
C PRO A 48 -13.78 3.79 9.47
N GLU A 49 -13.13 4.78 8.86
CA GLU A 49 -13.59 5.36 7.58
C GLU A 49 -13.52 4.33 6.45
N ALA A 50 -12.65 3.33 6.58
CA ALA A 50 -12.50 2.26 5.61
C ALA A 50 -13.73 1.36 5.47
N ILE A 51 -14.73 1.46 6.36
CA ILE A 51 -16.02 0.75 6.21
C ILE A 51 -16.68 1.10 4.88
N ASN A 52 -16.56 2.35 4.45
CA ASN A 52 -17.26 2.91 3.29
C ASN A 52 -16.47 2.82 1.99
N TRP A 53 -15.30 2.19 1.99
CA TRP A 53 -14.50 2.02 0.78
C TRP A 53 -15.11 0.98 -0.15
N ASP A 54 -14.85 1.13 -1.45
CA ASP A 54 -15.23 0.13 -2.46
C ASP A 54 -14.31 -1.10 -2.39
N TRP A 55 -14.66 -2.00 -1.47
CA TRP A 55 -13.97 -3.28 -1.27
C TRP A 55 -14.26 -4.30 -2.37
N GLU A 56 -15.31 -4.12 -3.18
CA GLU A 56 -15.59 -5.03 -4.29
C GLU A 56 -14.52 -4.86 -5.37
N ASN A 57 -14.18 -3.61 -5.69
CA ASN A 57 -13.22 -3.24 -6.72
C ASN A 57 -11.79 -3.00 -6.21
N VAL A 58 -11.50 -3.35 -4.95
CA VAL A 58 -10.13 -3.30 -4.42
C VAL A 58 -9.19 -4.20 -5.23
N LYS A 59 -8.03 -3.66 -5.57
CA LYS A 59 -6.91 -4.41 -6.17
C LYS A 59 -5.87 -4.67 -5.09
N ILE A 60 -5.41 -5.91 -4.98
CA ILE A 60 -4.41 -6.34 -4.00
C ILE A 60 -3.25 -6.97 -4.77
N HIS A 61 -2.04 -6.51 -4.48
CA HIS A 61 -0.79 -6.97 -5.08
C HIS A 61 0.18 -7.33 -3.96
N ALA A 62 0.83 -8.48 -4.07
CA ALA A 62 1.87 -8.91 -3.14
C ALA A 62 3.25 -8.62 -3.74
N GLU A 63 4.20 -8.19 -2.91
CA GLU A 63 5.63 -8.10 -3.25
C GLU A 63 5.93 -7.29 -4.53
N GLU A 64 5.10 -6.31 -4.85
CA GLU A 64 5.30 -5.46 -6.02
C GLU A 64 6.30 -4.35 -5.72
N PHE A 65 7.24 -4.11 -6.64
CA PHE A 65 8.25 -3.07 -6.47
C PHE A 65 7.64 -1.67 -6.53
N ILE A 66 8.03 -0.83 -5.58
CA ILE A 66 7.95 0.62 -5.70
C ILE A 66 9.07 1.05 -6.65
N ILE A 67 8.68 1.63 -7.79
CA ILE A 67 9.60 2.14 -8.81
C ILE A 67 9.58 3.66 -8.77
N ALA A 68 10.75 4.26 -8.56
CA ALA A 68 10.95 5.70 -8.61
C ALA A 68 10.78 6.24 -10.04
N GLU A 69 10.56 7.56 -10.20
CA GLU A 69 10.37 8.20 -11.51
C GLU A 69 11.52 7.95 -12.49
N ASN A 70 12.74 7.82 -11.98
CA ASN A 70 13.95 7.51 -12.73
C ASN A 70 14.12 6.01 -13.04
N GLY A 71 13.12 5.17 -12.74
CA GLY A 71 13.12 3.73 -13.01
C GLY A 71 13.82 2.87 -11.97
N TYR A 72 14.33 3.45 -10.87
CA TYR A 72 15.00 2.69 -9.82
C TYR A 72 14.00 1.97 -8.92
N ARG A 73 14.32 0.72 -8.57
CA ARG A 73 13.56 -0.04 -7.56
C ARG A 73 13.94 0.46 -6.17
N VAL A 74 12.95 0.94 -5.43
CA VAL A 74 13.12 1.49 -4.08
C VAL A 74 13.03 0.38 -3.03
N GLY A 75 12.10 -0.55 -3.25
CA GLY A 75 11.83 -1.69 -2.38
C GLY A 75 10.50 -2.34 -2.77
N ALA A 76 10.14 -3.42 -2.10
CA ALA A 76 8.87 -4.11 -2.27
C ALA A 76 8.22 -4.25 -0.88
N PRO A 77 7.15 -3.50 -0.57
CA PRO A 77 6.34 -3.81 0.60
C PRO A 77 5.62 -5.16 0.39
N ASP A 78 5.26 -5.81 1.49
CA ASP A 78 4.63 -7.13 1.44
C ASP A 78 3.29 -7.09 0.68
N ILE A 79 2.47 -6.06 0.92
CA ILE A 79 1.19 -5.86 0.23
C ILE A 79 1.03 -4.42 -0.21
N ILE A 80 0.59 -4.23 -1.45
CA ILE A 80 0.06 -2.98 -1.97
C ILE A 80 -1.40 -3.20 -2.30
N PHE A 81 -2.28 -2.33 -1.83
CA PHE A 81 -3.68 -2.37 -2.23
C PHE A 81 -4.17 -1.00 -2.70
N SER A 82 -5.08 -1.01 -3.66
CA SER A 82 -5.60 0.18 -4.33
C SER A 82 -7.12 0.20 -4.23
N ILE A 83 -7.63 1.28 -3.64
CA ILE A 83 -9.06 1.53 -3.45
C ILE A 83 -9.52 2.55 -4.48
N PRO A 84 -10.56 2.27 -5.29
CA PRO A 84 -11.11 3.28 -6.19
C PRO A 84 -11.52 4.53 -5.41
N ARG A 85 -11.14 5.70 -5.90
CA ARG A 85 -11.71 6.97 -5.46
C ARG A 85 -13.06 7.09 -6.13
N SER A 86 -14.12 7.19 -5.35
CA SER A 86 -15.39 7.67 -5.87
C SER A 86 -15.14 9.05 -6.46
N SER A 87 -15.24 9.18 -7.79
CA SER A 87 -15.34 10.49 -8.41
C SER A 87 -16.58 11.13 -7.81
N SER A 88 -16.43 12.27 -7.14
CA SER A 88 -17.55 13.14 -6.85
C SER A 88 -18.10 13.63 -8.19
N ASN A 89 -18.93 12.81 -8.84
CA ASN A 89 -19.83 13.29 -9.88
C ASN A 89 -20.98 14.01 -9.18
N GLU A 90 -20.67 15.05 -8.42
CA GLU A 90 -21.63 16.12 -8.14
C GLU A 90 -21.56 17.11 -9.30
N CYS A 91 -21.98 16.64 -10.48
CA CYS A 91 -22.79 17.48 -11.33
C CYS A 91 -24.23 17.05 -11.03
N GLU A 92 -24.73 17.46 -9.87
CA GLU A 92 -26.16 17.40 -9.61
C GLU A 92 -26.83 18.29 -10.67
N THR A 93 -27.35 17.68 -11.73
CA THR A 93 -28.34 18.33 -12.56
C THR A 93 -29.58 18.51 -11.70
N ASN A 94 -29.64 19.63 -10.99
CA ASN A 94 -30.89 20.17 -10.48
C ASN A 94 -31.79 20.43 -11.71
N LEU A 95 -32.61 19.43 -12.04
CA LEU A 95 -33.80 19.57 -12.87
C LEU A 95 -34.75 20.47 -12.09
N ASN A 96 -34.54 21.78 -12.20
CA ASN A 96 -35.45 22.90 -11.97
C ASN A 96 -34.62 24.12 -11.60
N ASN A 97 -34.09 24.82 -12.61
CA ASN A 97 -34.06 26.28 -12.66
C ASN A 97 -33.55 26.73 -14.03
N GLU A 98 -34.40 27.45 -14.74
CA GLU A 98 -34.09 28.13 -16.00
C GLU A 98 -33.02 29.21 -15.74
N ASN A 99 -31.78 28.95 -16.16
CA ASN A 99 -30.83 29.93 -16.69
C ASN A 99 -29.56 29.19 -17.21
N PRO A 100 -29.18 29.34 -18.50
CA PRO A 100 -28.14 28.50 -19.10
C PRO A 100 -26.71 29.08 -18.98
N SER A 101 -25.75 28.14 -18.90
CA SER A 101 -24.28 28.24 -18.96
C SER A 101 -23.59 28.70 -17.65
N VAL A 102 -22.55 28.00 -17.16
CA VAL A 102 -21.20 27.93 -17.78
C VAL A 102 -20.55 26.52 -17.66
N HIS A 103 -20.09 26.02 -18.81
CA HIS A 103 -19.08 24.98 -19.10
C HIS A 103 -18.98 23.71 -18.24
N CYS A 104 -19.66 22.65 -18.71
CA CYS A 104 -19.06 21.32 -18.71
C CYS A 104 -18.46 21.11 -20.10
N ASP A 105 -17.17 21.39 -20.27
CA ASP A 105 -16.50 21.18 -21.55
C ASP A 105 -16.48 19.68 -21.87
N SER A 106 -17.42 19.30 -22.74
CA SER A 106 -17.32 18.15 -23.62
C SER A 106 -16.23 18.47 -24.65
N GLY A 107 -14.98 18.36 -24.22
CA GLY A 107 -13.80 18.55 -25.06
C GLY A 107 -13.25 17.22 -25.55
N ASP A 108 -13.71 16.81 -26.73
CA ASP A 108 -13.01 15.85 -27.58
C ASP A 108 -11.52 16.22 -27.66
N THR A 109 -10.68 15.49 -26.93
CA THR A 109 -9.25 15.43 -27.22
C THR A 109 -8.83 13.98 -27.08
N LYS A 110 -8.37 13.42 -28.20
CA LYS A 110 -7.55 12.21 -28.27
C LYS A 110 -6.34 12.41 -27.36
N SER A 111 -6.51 12.18 -26.07
CA SER A 111 -5.41 12.15 -25.11
C SER A 111 -4.56 10.95 -25.46
N ARG A 112 -3.29 11.22 -25.76
CA ARG A 112 -2.25 10.20 -25.93
C ARG A 112 -2.31 9.26 -24.74
N TYR A 113 -2.48 7.98 -25.01
CA TYR A 113 -2.48 6.90 -24.03
C TYR A 113 -1.24 7.01 -23.12
N ASN A 114 -1.41 7.58 -21.94
CA ASN A 114 -0.36 7.76 -20.94
C ASN A 114 -0.64 6.74 -19.84
N SER A 115 0.19 5.72 -19.70
CA SER A 115 0.01 4.67 -18.68
C SER A 115 0.01 5.19 -17.24
N HIS A 116 0.42 6.45 -17.03
CA HIS A 116 0.37 7.15 -15.75
C HIS A 116 -1.04 7.65 -15.35
N GLU A 117 -2.01 7.74 -16.27
CA GLU A 117 -3.37 8.23 -15.93
C GLU A 117 -4.24 7.16 -15.24
N HIS A 118 -3.89 5.87 -15.36
CA HIS A 118 -4.59 4.78 -14.65
C HIS A 118 -4.53 4.90 -13.11
N TYR A 119 -3.67 5.77 -12.56
CA TYR A 119 -3.49 5.99 -11.13
C TYR A 119 -4.37 7.11 -10.53
N GLN A 120 -5.02 7.95 -11.34
CA GLN A 120 -5.75 9.10 -10.82
C GLN A 120 -7.05 8.71 -10.09
N HIS A 121 -7.58 7.53 -10.38
CA HIS A 121 -8.83 7.02 -9.83
C HIS A 121 -8.65 6.10 -8.62
N TYR A 122 -7.44 5.92 -8.07
CA TYR A 122 -7.23 5.02 -6.94
C TYR A 122 -6.40 5.67 -5.83
N SER A 123 -6.78 5.43 -4.58
CA SER A 123 -5.94 5.66 -3.41
C SER A 123 -5.12 4.39 -3.15
N ARG A 124 -3.79 4.50 -3.23
CA ARG A 124 -2.85 3.40 -2.98
C ARG A 124 -2.42 3.39 -1.51
N TYR A 125 -2.40 2.19 -0.94
CA TYR A 125 -1.97 1.91 0.43
C TYR A 125 -0.96 0.77 0.40
N PHE A 126 -0.13 0.66 1.44
CA PHE A 126 0.72 -0.51 1.61
C PHE A 126 0.67 -1.05 3.04
N ILE A 127 0.94 -2.34 3.17
CA ILE A 127 1.15 -3.03 4.43
C ILE A 127 2.54 -3.64 4.42
N GLU A 128 3.32 -3.35 5.45
CA GLU A 128 4.53 -4.10 5.78
C GLU A 128 4.22 -5.03 6.95
N ILE A 129 4.64 -6.29 6.85
CA ILE A 129 4.46 -7.34 7.83
C ILE A 129 5.80 -7.59 8.52
N LYS A 130 5.87 -7.24 9.80
CA LYS A 130 7.02 -7.54 10.67
C LYS A 130 6.50 -8.24 11.92
N PRO A 131 6.41 -9.59 11.97
CA PRO A 131 5.90 -10.28 13.15
C PRO A 131 6.65 -9.88 14.43
N LYS A 132 7.96 -9.64 14.31
CA LYS A 132 8.82 -9.12 15.37
C LYS A 132 9.67 -7.96 14.88
N ILE A 133 9.81 -6.89 15.66
CA ILE A 133 10.65 -5.75 15.27
C ILE A 133 12.05 -5.96 15.84
N LYS A 134 13.02 -6.26 14.97
CA LYS A 134 14.44 -6.42 15.36
C LYS A 134 15.05 -5.08 15.77
N ASN A 135 14.83 -4.04 14.97
CA ASN A 135 15.36 -2.70 15.19
C ASN A 135 14.35 -1.64 14.74
N PHE A 136 13.87 -0.84 15.70
CA PHE A 136 12.88 0.20 15.45
C PHE A 136 13.30 1.18 14.35
N GLY A 137 14.51 1.75 14.44
CA GLY A 137 14.99 2.77 13.51
C GLY A 137 15.14 2.27 12.07
N THR A 138 15.53 1.00 11.90
CA THR A 138 15.65 0.38 10.57
C THR A 138 14.27 0.20 9.94
N THR A 139 13.31 -0.35 10.68
CA THR A 139 11.93 -0.52 10.22
C THR A 139 11.28 0.83 9.93
N LEU A 140 11.44 1.82 10.82
CA LEU A 140 10.90 3.17 10.60
C LEU A 140 11.48 3.81 9.34
N ARG A 141 12.80 3.71 9.13
CA ARG A 141 13.47 4.24 7.94
C ARG A 141 12.94 3.59 6.65
N GLN A 142 12.74 2.28 6.65
CA GLN A 142 12.16 1.56 5.51
C GLN A 142 10.74 2.05 5.21
N LEU A 143 9.87 2.14 6.23
CA LEU A 143 8.49 2.61 6.07
C LEU A 143 8.42 4.06 5.57
N LYS A 144 9.25 4.94 6.13
CA LYS A 144 9.34 6.35 5.70
C LYS A 144 9.86 6.49 4.27
N LEU A 145 10.79 5.63 3.86
CA LEU A 145 11.24 5.57 2.48
C LEU A 145 10.05 5.25 1.58
N TYR A 146 9.28 4.19 1.85
CA TYR A 146 8.11 3.84 1.03
C TYR A 146 7.06 4.96 1.01
N ILE A 147 6.78 5.58 2.17
CA ILE A 147 5.87 6.73 2.28
C ILE A 147 6.25 7.87 1.34
N SER A 148 7.55 8.18 1.24
CA SER A 148 8.05 9.27 0.38
C SER A 148 7.80 9.05 -1.13
N TYR A 149 7.42 7.83 -1.55
CA TYR A 149 7.05 7.50 -2.93
C TYR A 149 5.53 7.44 -3.15
N GLY A 150 4.75 8.24 -2.41
CA GLY A 150 3.33 8.47 -2.71
C GLY A 150 2.33 7.76 -1.79
N TYR A 151 2.74 7.36 -0.59
CA TYR A 151 1.90 6.65 0.40
C TYR A 151 1.69 7.44 1.70
N GLU A 152 1.77 8.77 1.67
CA GLU A 152 1.51 9.62 2.84
C GLU A 152 0.14 9.35 3.48
N GLY A 153 0.14 9.09 4.80
CA GLY A 153 -1.06 8.75 5.57
C GLY A 153 -1.69 7.37 5.24
N ARG A 154 -1.04 6.58 4.38
CA ARG A 154 -1.58 5.34 3.80
C ARG A 154 -0.67 4.12 4.05
N ALA A 155 0.15 4.20 5.08
CA ALA A 155 1.09 3.15 5.49
C ALA A 155 0.56 2.39 6.70
N TYR A 156 0.52 1.06 6.59
CA TYR A 156 0.20 0.17 7.71
C TYR A 156 1.40 -0.71 8.05
N LEU A 157 1.62 -0.94 9.34
CA LEU A 157 2.58 -1.91 9.86
C LEU A 157 1.83 -3.01 10.59
N LEU A 158 1.91 -4.24 10.10
CA LEU A 158 1.34 -5.40 10.77
C LEU A 158 2.42 -6.11 11.60
N THR A 159 2.25 -6.09 12.92
CA THR A 159 3.24 -6.65 13.86
C THR A 159 2.57 -7.27 15.09
N GLN A 160 3.12 -8.37 15.58
CA GLN A 160 2.74 -8.94 16.88
C GLN A 160 3.50 -8.27 18.03
N ASP A 161 4.63 -7.63 17.73
CA ASP A 161 5.49 -6.94 18.66
C ASP A 161 4.95 -5.55 18.97
N GLN A 162 4.36 -5.41 20.16
CA GLN A 162 3.69 -4.19 20.63
C GLN A 162 4.64 -3.17 21.27
N ARG A 163 5.92 -3.49 21.43
CA ARG A 163 6.88 -2.65 22.18
C ARG A 163 7.03 -1.24 21.61
N PHE A 164 6.77 -1.07 20.32
CA PHE A 164 7.01 0.19 19.59
C PHE A 164 5.73 0.79 18.99
N ASN A 165 4.55 0.35 19.44
CA ASN A 165 3.28 0.76 18.84
C ASN A 165 3.13 2.28 18.83
N GLU A 166 3.27 2.93 19.97
CA GLU A 166 3.08 4.38 20.11
C GLU A 166 4.11 5.15 19.28
N GLU A 167 5.34 4.68 19.22
CA GLU A 167 6.42 5.31 18.48
C GLU A 167 6.18 5.29 16.97
N PHE A 168 5.60 4.22 16.42
CA PHE A 168 5.20 4.19 15.01
C PHE A 168 3.97 5.06 14.74
N GLU A 169 2.96 5.02 15.60
CA GLU A 169 1.72 5.80 15.44
C GLU A 169 2.01 7.31 15.49
N ASN A 170 2.87 7.75 16.41
CA ASN A 170 3.32 9.14 16.51
C ASN A 170 4.07 9.62 15.25
N GLN A 171 4.55 8.70 14.43
CA GLN A 171 5.18 8.97 13.13
C GLN A 171 4.20 8.86 11.95
N GLY A 172 2.89 8.71 12.22
CA GLY A 172 1.84 8.61 11.21
C GLY A 172 1.75 7.24 10.53
N ILE A 173 2.31 6.19 11.14
CA ILE A 173 2.24 4.80 10.64
C ILE A 173 1.15 4.08 11.42
N LYS A 174 0.15 3.53 10.71
CA LYS A 174 -0.97 2.82 11.33
C LYS A 174 -0.54 1.40 11.69
N VAL A 175 -0.33 1.13 12.98
CA VAL A 175 0.05 -0.19 13.49
C VAL A 175 -1.18 -1.06 13.66
N ILE A 176 -1.12 -2.22 13.01
CA ILE A 176 -2.13 -3.26 13.05
C ILE A 176 -1.57 -4.41 13.88
N ASN A 177 -2.34 -4.83 14.88
CA ASN A 177 -2.02 -6.02 15.64
C ASN A 177 -2.89 -7.20 15.17
N PRO A 178 -2.30 -8.28 14.64
CA PRO A 178 -3.07 -9.47 14.31
C PRO A 178 -3.55 -10.09 15.63
N ASN A 179 -4.83 -9.88 15.93
CA ASN A 179 -5.48 -10.32 17.15
C ASN A 179 -5.12 -11.80 17.49
N LYS A 180 -4.92 -12.16 18.78
CA LYS A 180 -4.48 -13.51 19.20
C LYS A 180 -5.30 -14.68 18.62
N LYS A 181 -6.54 -14.42 18.17
CA LYS A 181 -7.42 -15.40 17.52
C LYS A 181 -7.04 -15.76 16.07
N LEU A 182 -6.11 -15.01 15.44
CA LEU A 182 -5.56 -15.32 14.12
C LEU A 182 -4.48 -16.40 14.14
N LYS A 183 -4.10 -16.91 15.32
CA LYS A 183 -3.07 -17.97 15.47
C LYS A 183 -3.43 -19.29 14.78
N ASN A 184 -4.69 -19.53 14.45
CA ASN A 184 -5.12 -20.68 13.68
C ASN A 184 -5.94 -20.22 12.47
N PRO A 185 -5.31 -19.87 11.34
CA PRO A 185 -6.04 -19.89 10.08
C PRO A 185 -6.46 -21.34 9.85
N LYS A 186 -7.75 -21.65 10.06
CA LYS A 186 -8.29 -22.90 9.54
C LYS A 186 -8.24 -22.78 8.02
N PHE A 187 -7.33 -23.55 7.42
CA PHE A 187 -7.29 -23.82 5.99
C PHE A 187 -8.46 -24.71 5.60
#